data_AF-A0A139C7A8-F1
#
_entry.id   AF-A0A139C7A8-F1
#
_cell.length_a   1.000
_cell.length_b   1.000
_cell.length_c   1.000
_cell.angle_alpha   90.00
_cell.angle_beta   90.00
_cell.angle_gamma   90.00
#
_symmetry.space_group_name_H-M   'P 1'
#
loop_
_entity.id
_entity.type
_entity.pdbx_description
1 polymer ?
#
loop_
_entity_poly.entity_id
_entity_poly.type
_entity_poly.pdbx_seq_one_letter_code
_entity_poly.pdbx_strand_id
1 'polypeptide(L)' 'LKEINRRFGTTIVFVSHHMDFVKEVAHRAVLLSGGSVIEEGDARQVCDKFIESTGVTYIGKGIDGMISK' A
#
# COMPACT_ATOMS: atom_id res chain seq x y z
N LEU A 1 7.58 9.71 -8.32
CA LEU A 1 7.23 8.54 -9.16
C LEU A 1 5.95 8.74 -9.96
N LYS A 2 4.84 9.16 -9.36
CA LYS A 2 3.57 9.44 -10.07
C LYS A 2 3.71 10.37 -11.28
N GLU A 3 4.44 11.46 -11.13
CA GLU A 3 4.64 12.43 -12.22
C GLU A 3 5.41 11.82 -13.38
N ILE A 4 6.45 11.03 -13.10
CA ILE A 4 7.24 10.33 -14.13
C ILE A 4 6.36 9.35 -14.89
N ASN A 5 5.60 8.50 -14.18
CA ASN A 5 4.67 7.57 -14.80
C ASN A 5 3.62 8.30 -15.66
N ARG A 6 3.03 9.40 -15.15
CA ARG A 6 2.05 10.20 -15.89
C ARG A 6 2.62 10.91 -17.11
N ARG A 7 3.83 11.46 -17.02
CA ARG A 7 4.44 12.27 -18.08
C ARG A 7 5.03 11.44 -19.20
N PHE A 8 5.56 10.26 -18.87
CA PHE A 8 6.32 9.43 -19.81
C PHE A 8 5.67 8.06 -20.10
N GLY A 9 4.55 7.72 -19.45
CA GLY A 9 3.90 6.42 -19.61
C GLY A 9 4.75 5.25 -19.13
N THR A 10 5.76 5.50 -18.29
CA THR A 10 6.75 4.50 -17.88
C THR A 10 6.17 3.53 -16.85
N THR A 11 6.27 2.22 -17.09
CA THR A 11 5.98 1.20 -16.07
C THR A 11 7.05 1.25 -14.98
N ILE A 12 6.63 1.43 -13.72
CA ILE A 12 7.53 1.53 -12.56
C ILE A 12 7.22 0.39 -11.61
N VAL A 13 8.27 -0.37 -11.25
CA VAL A 13 8.24 -1.37 -10.19
C VAL A 13 9.20 -0.91 -9.09
N PHE A 14 8.73 -0.90 -7.85
CA PHE A 14 9.54 -0.53 -6.69
C PHE A 14 9.21 -1.43 -5.50
N VAL A 15 10.15 -1.52 -4.55
CA VAL A 15 9.99 -2.27 -3.30
C VAL A 15 10.13 -1.30 -2.14
N SER A 16 9.22 -1.37 -1.17
CA SER A 16 9.24 -0.51 0.01
C SER A 16 8.68 -1.26 1.21
N HIS A 17 9.15 -0.88 2.40
CA HIS A 17 8.61 -1.31 3.69
C HIS A 17 7.68 -0.26 4.32
N HIS A 18 7.57 0.93 3.72
CA HIS A 18 6.67 1.99 4.17
C HIS A 18 5.32 1.87 3.45
N MET A 19 4.31 1.35 4.15
CA MET A 19 3.00 1.07 3.56
C MET A 19 2.31 2.33 3.05
N ASP A 20 2.45 3.48 3.72
CA ASP A 20 1.80 4.72 3.30
C ASP A 20 2.32 5.23 1.97
N PHE A 21 3.62 5.09 1.73
CA PHE A 21 4.21 5.41 0.43
C PHE A 21 3.69 4.48 -0.67
N VAL A 22 3.56 3.18 -0.39
CA VAL A 22 3.02 2.21 -1.34
C VAL A 22 1.57 2.55 -1.68
N LYS A 23 0.73 2.79 -0.66
CA LYS A 23 -0.67 3.22 -0.80
C LYS A 23 -0.83 4.50 -1.60
N GLU A 24 0.12 5.42 -1.43
CA GLU A 24 0.09 6.69 -2.10
C GLU A 24 0.47 6.52 -3.58
N VAL A 25 1.56 5.82 -3.89
CA VAL A 25 2.23 5.85 -5.20
C VAL A 25 1.86 4.71 -6.14
N ALA A 26 1.56 3.52 -5.61
CA ALA A 26 1.34 2.33 -6.43
C ALA A 26 -0.13 2.16 -6.84
N HIS A 27 -0.34 1.60 -8.03
CA HIS A 27 -1.66 1.14 -8.49
C HIS A 27 -1.95 -0.29 -8.02
N ARG A 28 -0.91 -1.13 -7.95
CA ARG A 28 -0.98 -2.54 -7.55
C ARG A 28 0.18 -2.85 -6.61
N ALA A 29 -0.02 -3.76 -5.69
CA ALA A 29 1.03 -4.25 -4.81
C ALA A 29 1.02 -5.78 -4.74
N VAL A 30 2.19 -6.33 -4.43
CA VAL A 30 2.40 -7.76 -4.15
C VAL A 30 3.06 -7.85 -2.79
N LEU A 31 2.44 -8.60 -1.87
CA LEU A 31 3.01 -8.93 -0.58
C LEU A 31 3.81 -10.22 -0.71
N LEU A 32 5.11 -10.14 -0.45
CA LEU A 32 6.02 -11.28 -0.42
C LEU A 32 6.43 -11.59 1.01
N SER A 33 6.40 -12.87 1.40
CA SER A 33 6.94 -13.36 2.66
C SER A 33 7.49 -14.77 2.49
N GLY A 34 8.65 -15.05 3.09
CA GLY A 34 9.27 -16.38 3.02
C GLY A 34 9.54 -16.88 1.58
N GLY A 35 9.79 -15.97 0.64
CA GLY A 35 9.99 -16.32 -0.77
C GLY A 35 8.71 -16.68 -1.54
N SER A 36 7.54 -16.47 -0.95
CA SER A 36 6.23 -16.75 -1.57
C SER A 36 5.38 -15.48 -1.67
N VAL A 37 4.53 -15.41 -2.70
CA VAL A 37 3.47 -14.40 -2.81
C VAL A 37 2.36 -14.75 -1.83
N ILE A 38 2.09 -13.85 -0.91
CA ILE A 38 1.05 -13.99 0.10
C ILE A 38 -0.25 -13.31 -0.38
N GLU A 39 -0.14 -12.17 -1.04
CA GLU A 39 -1.28 -11.39 -1.53
C GLU A 39 -0.87 -10.55 -2.75
N GLU A 40 -1.79 -10.33 -3.68
CA GLU A 40 -1.62 -9.45 -4.84
C GLU A 40 -2.93 -8.75 -5.17
N GLY A 41 -2.88 -7.45 -5.47
CA GLY A 41 -4.09 -6.70 -5.77
C GLY A 41 -3.90 -5.18 -5.75
N ASP A 42 -4.99 -4.47 -5.44
CA ASP A 42 -4.98 -3.04 -5.21
C ASP A 42 -4.00 -2.69 -4.08
N ALA A 43 -3.18 -1.65 -4.31
CA ALA A 43 -2.11 -1.30 -3.37
C ALA A 43 -2.62 -0.98 -1.96
N ARG A 44 -3.82 -0.38 -1.84
CA ARG A 44 -4.39 -0.04 -0.53
C ARG A 44 -4.85 -1.29 0.20
N GLN A 45 -5.58 -2.16 -0.48
CA GLN A 45 -6.08 -3.41 0.10
C GLN A 45 -4.95 -4.34 0.56
N VAL A 46 -3.91 -4.50 -0.28
CA VAL A 46 -2.75 -5.34 0.06
C VAL A 46 -2.00 -4.78 1.26
N CYS A 47 -1.79 -3.46 1.31
CA CYS A 47 -1.14 -2.82 2.46
C CYS A 47 -1.98 -2.90 3.74
N ASP A 48 -3.31 -2.77 3.64
CA ASP A 48 -4.20 -2.92 4.80
C ASP A 48 -4.14 -4.33 5.37
N LYS A 49 -4.21 -5.37 4.51
CA LYS A 49 -4.02 -6.77 4.91
C LYS A 49 -2.67 -7.03 5.56
N PHE A 50 -1.59 -6.44 5.03
CA PHE A 50 -0.26 -6.56 5.64
C PHE A 50 -0.26 -6.00 7.07
N ILE A 51 -0.82 -4.81 7.27
CA ILE A 51 -0.86 -4.20 8.60
C ILE A 51 -1.71 -5.03 9.57
N GLU A 52 -2.87 -5.52 9.13
CA GLU A 52 -3.72 -6.43 9.92
C GLU A 52 -2.97 -7.70 10.35
N SER A 53 -2.09 -8.24 9.48
CA SER A 53 -1.27 -9.42 9.81
C SER A 53 -0.23 -9.19 10.92
N THR A 54 0.15 -7.94 11.17
CA THR A 54 1.13 -7.60 12.24
C THR A 54 0.52 -7.57 13.63
N GLY A 55 -0.82 -7.67 13.75
CA GLY A 55 -1.54 -7.56 15.02
C GLY A 55 -1.52 -6.15 15.63
N VAL A 56 -0.98 -5.15 14.92
CA VAL A 56 -0.91 -3.75 15.36
C VAL A 56 -2.06 -2.96 14.75
N THR A 57 -2.73 -2.15 15.57
CA THR A 57 -3.76 -1.21 15.08
C THR A 57 -3.09 -0.05 14.37
N TYR A 58 -3.41 0.15 13.08
CA TYR A 58 -2.90 1.27 12.30
C TYR A 58 -3.53 2.60 12.75
N ILE A 59 -2.74 3.49 13.32
CA ILE A 59 -3.18 4.78 13.90
C ILE A 59 -3.59 5.81 12.82
N GLY A 60 -3.46 5.48 11.52
CA GLY A 60 -3.88 6.36 10.42
C GLY A 60 -5.37 6.30 10.03
N LYS A 61 -6.20 5.43 10.64
CA LYS A 61 -7.67 5.46 10.47
C LYS A 61 -8.36 6.58 11.29
N GLY A 62 -7.59 7.46 11.92
CA GLY A 62 -8.04 8.37 12.98
C GLY A 62 -8.17 9.86 12.60
N ILE A 63 -8.76 10.21 11.46
CA ILE A 63 -9.39 11.55 11.28
C ILE A 63 -10.71 11.49 10.50
N ASP A 64 -10.84 10.66 9.46
CA ASP A 64 -12.10 10.60 8.69
C ASP A 64 -13.25 9.88 9.43
N GLY A 65 -12.93 8.98 10.36
CA GLY A 65 -13.93 8.25 11.15
C GLY A 65 -14.42 8.98 12.43
N MET A 66 -13.74 10.04 12.87
CA MET A 66 -14.09 10.78 14.10
C MET A 66 -14.92 12.06 13.83
N ILE A 67 -15.05 12.49 12.57
CA ILE A 67 -15.87 13.66 12.18
C ILE A 67 -17.28 13.22 11.74
N SER A 68 -17.56 11.91 11.75
CA SER A 68 -18.90 11.35 11.47
C SER A 68 -19.44 10.59 12.69
N LYS A 69 -19.63 11.30 13.81
CA LYS A 69 -20.59 10.92 14.84
C LYS A 69 -21.04 12.12 15.65
#